data_AF-A0A7X4CK33-F1
#
_entry.id   AF-A0A7X4CK33-F1
#
_cell.length_a   1.000
_cell.length_b   1.000
_cell.length_c   1.000
_cell.angle_alpha   90.00
_cell.angle_beta   90.00
_cell.angle_gamma   90.00
#
_symmetry.space_group_name_H-M   'P 1'
#
loop_
_entity.id
_entity.type
_entity.pdbx_description
1 polymer ?
#
loop_
_entity_poly.entity_id
_entity_poly.type
_entity_poly.pdbx_seq_one_letter_code
_entity_poly.pdbx_strand_id
1 'polypeptide(L)'
;MSIEWEADTPSGTSVQIQTRTGDEVSEAYRYYDSGGVEVSEGKYAKLGFFKKGRIDTLQVAGSDWSNWSAPYARSGDPIASPSPRQYLTLRARLTTTDPMHAARLNSIRLNFNPPVAKQLQGELDIGIFERLGAPQEVSLFVKPTFASQDLGFDEILVRTPPDMSLEFGALRLGSSAQWESGQAEELADVQVMETRSDSLWLRLDRLVKRGGQVDLVEVQFTTALFSPGAVLQAALGNSSLANSWQQVDPADVTELAQSQGLQILASVQDNNVLGDLGIQPEVVTPNGDGVNDALTIDFTVRRLSGTRPVNVRIYDLGGRLVRRLDTQKSLVAGKYVLDWAADDEQGQLVPPGIYILRIDVDADSDRDVRQTGVQRLLHVAY
;
A
#
# COMPACT_ATOMS: atom_id res chain seq x y z
N MET A 1 -9.19 -2.98 16.25
CA MET A 1 -9.01 -4.34 16.79
C MET A 1 -7.54 -4.70 16.66
N SER A 2 -6.96 -5.50 17.56
CA SER A 2 -5.55 -5.91 17.46
C SER A 2 -5.38 -7.41 17.61
N ILE A 3 -4.26 -7.91 17.11
CA ILE A 3 -3.83 -9.29 17.29
C ILE A 3 -2.51 -9.31 18.05
N GLU A 4 -2.48 -10.05 19.14
CA GLU A 4 -1.31 -10.27 19.97
C GLU A 4 -0.95 -11.75 19.95
N TRP A 5 0.33 -12.05 19.96
CA TRP A 5 0.82 -13.40 20.15
C TRP A 5 2.09 -13.41 21.00
N GLU A 6 2.31 -14.55 21.64
CA GLU A 6 3.51 -14.86 22.39
C GLU A 6 4.14 -16.11 21.77
N ALA A 7 5.41 -16.01 21.38
CA ALA A 7 6.12 -17.10 20.74
C ALA A 7 7.60 -17.12 21.14
N ASP A 8 8.14 -18.33 21.29
CA ASP A 8 9.57 -18.56 21.42
C ASP A 8 10.15 -18.83 20.03
N THR A 9 11.00 -17.93 19.55
CA THR A 9 11.67 -18.05 18.25
C THR A 9 13.20 -18.10 18.43
N PRO A 10 13.78 -19.27 18.75
CA PRO A 10 15.22 -19.47 18.71
C PRO A 10 15.83 -19.09 17.36
N SER A 11 17.15 -18.87 17.33
CA SER A 11 17.86 -18.53 16.09
C SER A 11 17.59 -19.57 14.99
N GLY A 12 17.33 -19.10 13.76
CA GLY A 12 16.96 -19.97 12.63
C GLY A 12 15.48 -20.37 12.59
N THR A 13 14.64 -19.88 13.50
CA THR A 13 13.19 -20.17 13.51
C THR A 13 12.36 -18.90 13.30
N SER A 14 11.11 -19.04 12.82
CA SER A 14 10.18 -17.92 12.72
C SER A 14 8.72 -18.33 12.94
N VAL A 15 7.91 -17.35 13.35
CA VAL A 15 6.46 -17.45 13.45
C VAL A 15 5.84 -16.34 12.61
N GLN A 16 4.94 -16.71 11.69
CA GLN A 16 4.15 -15.77 10.92
C GLN A 16 2.67 -15.97 11.21
N ILE A 17 1.95 -14.90 11.53
CA ILE A 17 0.51 -14.93 11.78
C ILE A 17 -0.19 -14.14 10.67
N GLN A 18 -1.30 -14.66 10.17
CA GLN A 18 -2.17 -14.02 9.18
C GLN A 18 -3.64 -14.27 9.55
N THR A 19 -4.53 -13.36 9.15
CA THR A 19 -5.97 -13.56 9.27
C THR A 19 -6.65 -13.50 7.91
N ARG A 20 -7.85 -14.07 7.86
CA ARG A 20 -8.87 -13.74 6.88
C ARG A 20 -10.24 -13.84 7.51
N THR A 21 -11.21 -13.18 6.93
CA THR A 21 -12.56 -13.04 7.48
C THR A 21 -13.62 -13.14 6.38
N GLY A 22 -14.84 -13.50 6.77
CA GLY A 22 -16.02 -13.59 5.92
C GLY A 22 -17.29 -13.75 6.76
N ASP A 23 -18.45 -13.61 6.14
CA ASP A 23 -19.77 -13.71 6.75
C ASP A 23 -20.48 -15.04 6.45
N GLU A 24 -20.09 -15.76 5.40
CA GLU A 24 -20.74 -17.01 5.02
C GLU A 24 -19.84 -18.24 5.22
N VAL A 25 -20.41 -19.36 5.65
CA VAL A 25 -19.74 -20.67 5.60
C VAL A 25 -20.49 -21.58 4.64
N SER A 26 -19.76 -22.37 3.87
CA SER A 26 -20.31 -23.38 2.98
C SER A 26 -20.00 -24.78 3.49
N GLU A 27 -20.83 -25.75 3.13
CA GLU A 27 -20.55 -27.16 3.45
C GLU A 27 -19.71 -27.79 2.34
N ALA A 28 -18.64 -28.47 2.74
CA ALA A 28 -17.86 -29.34 1.88
C ALA A 28 -17.92 -30.76 2.42
N TYR A 29 -18.14 -31.73 1.55
CA TYR A 29 -18.25 -33.13 1.94
C TYR A 29 -16.99 -33.90 1.55
N ARG A 30 -16.43 -34.65 2.49
CA ARG A 30 -15.39 -35.65 2.22
C ARG A 30 -16.00 -37.04 2.30
N TYR A 31 -15.81 -37.83 1.26
CA TYR A 31 -16.40 -39.15 1.13
C TYR A 31 -15.33 -40.19 1.38
N TYR A 32 -15.62 -41.18 2.22
CA TYR A 32 -14.70 -42.27 2.52
C TYR A 32 -15.29 -43.61 2.10
N ASP A 33 -14.50 -44.53 1.56
CA ASP A 33 -14.96 -45.90 1.37
C ASP A 33 -15.04 -46.66 2.71
N SER A 34 -15.55 -47.89 2.69
CA SER A 34 -15.68 -48.73 3.90
C SER A 34 -14.34 -49.07 4.56
N GLY A 35 -13.21 -48.86 3.87
CA GLY A 35 -11.86 -49.01 4.41
C GLY A 35 -11.28 -47.72 5.01
N GLY A 36 -12.02 -46.60 4.93
CA GLY A 36 -11.57 -45.30 5.43
C GLY A 36 -10.69 -44.51 4.46
N VAL A 37 -10.63 -44.91 3.18
CA VAL A 37 -9.87 -44.17 2.15
C VAL A 37 -10.75 -43.08 1.55
N GLU A 38 -10.21 -41.85 1.47
CA GLU A 38 -10.92 -40.72 0.87
C GLU A 38 -11.09 -40.93 -0.65
N VAL A 39 -12.31 -40.70 -1.14
CA VAL A 39 -12.71 -40.85 -2.54
C VAL A 39 -13.50 -39.63 -2.99
N SER A 40 -13.51 -39.36 -4.30
CA SER A 40 -14.36 -38.31 -4.85
C SER A 40 -15.85 -38.66 -4.73
N GLU A 41 -16.71 -37.66 -4.67
CA GLU A 41 -18.18 -37.83 -4.62
C GLU A 41 -18.69 -38.76 -5.72
N GLY A 42 -18.26 -38.55 -6.96
CA GLY A 42 -18.68 -39.37 -8.10
C GLY A 42 -18.22 -40.82 -8.01
N LYS A 43 -17.05 -41.08 -7.41
CA LYS A 43 -16.58 -42.46 -7.12
C LYS A 43 -17.40 -43.07 -5.99
N TYR A 44 -17.64 -42.31 -4.93
CA TYR A 44 -18.44 -42.73 -3.79
C TYR A 44 -19.86 -43.12 -4.19
N ALA A 45 -20.52 -42.31 -5.05
CA ALA A 45 -21.86 -42.59 -5.56
C ALA A 45 -21.98 -43.95 -6.25
N LYS A 46 -20.92 -44.39 -6.93
CA LYS A 46 -20.82 -45.66 -7.67
C LYS A 46 -20.42 -46.86 -6.81
N LEU A 47 -20.03 -46.67 -5.55
CA LEU A 47 -19.72 -47.78 -4.64
C LEU A 47 -21.02 -48.55 -4.30
N GLY A 48 -20.92 -49.88 -4.26
CA GLY A 48 -21.99 -50.71 -3.71
C GLY A 48 -22.23 -50.39 -2.23
N PHE A 49 -23.44 -50.62 -1.72
CA PHE A 49 -23.87 -50.21 -0.38
C PHE A 49 -22.87 -50.59 0.74
N PHE A 50 -22.39 -51.85 0.76
CA PHE A 50 -21.43 -52.33 1.76
C PHE A 50 -20.01 -51.75 1.64
N LYS A 51 -19.70 -51.03 0.55
CA LYS A 51 -18.40 -50.38 0.31
C LYS A 51 -18.42 -48.87 0.56
N LYS A 52 -19.58 -48.28 0.84
CA LYS A 52 -19.70 -46.88 1.23
C LYS A 52 -19.32 -46.72 2.70
N GLY A 53 -18.38 -45.85 2.99
CA GLY A 53 -17.97 -45.47 4.35
C GLY A 53 -18.72 -44.23 4.82
N ARG A 54 -18.09 -43.47 5.71
CA ARG A 54 -18.67 -42.22 6.24
C ARG A 54 -18.56 -41.08 5.23
N ILE A 55 -19.42 -40.09 5.41
CA ILE A 55 -19.32 -38.78 4.76
C ILE A 55 -19.06 -37.79 5.88
N ASP A 56 -17.93 -37.09 5.81
CA ASP A 56 -17.59 -36.05 6.77
C ASP A 56 -18.03 -34.71 6.18
N THR A 57 -18.94 -34.01 6.87
CA THR A 57 -19.36 -32.64 6.52
C THR A 57 -18.43 -31.64 7.18
N LEU A 58 -17.78 -30.82 6.38
CA LEU A 58 -16.87 -29.75 6.82
C LEU A 58 -17.53 -28.40 6.55
N GLN A 59 -17.45 -27.48 7.50
CA GLN A 59 -17.68 -26.07 7.22
C GLN A 59 -16.40 -25.48 6.66
N VAL A 60 -16.48 -24.96 5.44
CA VAL A 60 -15.40 -24.22 4.77
C VAL A 60 -15.87 -22.79 4.51
N ALA A 61 -14.92 -21.92 4.18
CA ALA A 61 -15.23 -20.54 3.83
C ALA A 61 -16.20 -20.46 2.64
N GLY A 62 -17.18 -19.56 2.72
CA GLY A 62 -18.01 -19.14 1.61
C GLY A 62 -17.25 -18.30 0.57
N SER A 63 -17.98 -17.81 -0.44
CA SER A 63 -17.42 -17.00 -1.54
C SER A 63 -17.03 -15.58 -1.15
N ASP A 64 -17.56 -15.08 -0.04
CA ASP A 64 -17.39 -13.72 0.46
C ASP A 64 -16.14 -13.53 1.33
N TRP A 65 -15.36 -14.59 1.53
CA TRP A 65 -14.15 -14.54 2.34
C TRP A 65 -13.04 -13.75 1.66
N SER A 66 -12.42 -12.88 2.45
CA SER A 66 -11.20 -12.18 2.05
C SER A 66 -10.04 -13.15 1.76
N ASN A 67 -9.10 -12.66 0.95
CA ASN A 67 -7.77 -13.26 0.86
C ASN A 67 -7.07 -13.18 2.22
N TRP A 68 -6.04 -14.00 2.40
CA TRP A 68 -5.19 -13.89 3.57
C TRP A 68 -4.51 -12.53 3.63
N SER A 69 -4.51 -11.91 4.82
CA SER A 69 -3.76 -10.71 5.10
C SER A 69 -2.27 -10.89 4.80
N ALA A 70 -1.54 -9.78 4.65
CA ALA A 70 -0.09 -9.84 4.82
C ALA A 70 0.26 -10.39 6.22
N PRO A 71 1.42 -11.06 6.40
CA PRO A 71 1.89 -11.44 7.73
C PRO A 71 2.01 -10.23 8.64
N TYR A 72 1.50 -10.35 9.87
CA TYR A 72 1.66 -9.30 10.88
C TYR A 72 3.15 -9.12 11.21
N ALA A 73 3.59 -7.86 11.32
CA ALA A 73 4.99 -7.54 11.54
C ALA A 73 5.38 -7.71 13.01
N ARG A 74 4.46 -7.39 13.93
CA ARG A 74 4.67 -7.48 15.38
C ARG A 74 3.38 -7.76 16.15
N SER A 75 3.55 -8.33 17.34
CA SER A 75 2.47 -8.54 18.29
C SER A 75 1.86 -7.19 18.70
N GLY A 76 0.54 -7.10 18.69
CA GLY A 76 -0.22 -5.86 18.92
C GLY A 76 -0.61 -5.11 17.65
N ASP A 77 -0.23 -5.58 16.46
CA ASP A 77 -0.63 -4.95 15.21
C ASP A 77 -2.16 -4.93 15.02
N PRO A 78 -2.72 -3.89 14.38
CA PRO A 78 -4.13 -3.87 14.02
C PRO A 78 -4.50 -5.04 13.11
N ILE A 79 -5.70 -5.61 13.29
CA ILE A 79 -6.18 -6.67 12.41
C ILE A 79 -6.29 -6.13 10.97
N ALA A 80 -5.65 -6.82 10.03
CA ALA A 80 -5.51 -6.39 8.64
C ALA A 80 -6.59 -6.97 7.70
N SER A 81 -7.31 -8.01 8.14
CA SER A 81 -8.45 -8.56 7.39
C SER A 81 -9.71 -7.70 7.59
N PRO A 82 -10.62 -7.64 6.59
CA PRO A 82 -11.91 -6.96 6.69
C PRO A 82 -12.67 -7.22 7.99
N SER A 83 -13.30 -6.19 8.53
CA SER A 83 -14.03 -6.26 9.80
C SER A 83 -15.11 -5.17 9.89
N PRO A 84 -16.19 -5.37 10.65
CA PRO A 84 -16.56 -6.61 11.33
C PRO A 84 -17.02 -7.68 10.33
N ARG A 85 -16.78 -8.95 10.66
CA ARG A 85 -17.26 -10.12 9.91
C ARG A 85 -17.67 -11.21 10.89
N GLN A 86 -18.64 -12.03 10.51
CA GLN A 86 -19.16 -13.08 11.39
C GLN A 86 -18.11 -14.14 11.72
N TYR A 87 -17.24 -14.47 10.77
CA TYR A 87 -16.23 -15.50 10.90
C TYR A 87 -14.83 -14.95 10.65
N LEU A 88 -13.86 -15.52 11.37
CA LEU A 88 -12.45 -15.23 11.26
C LEU A 88 -11.66 -16.54 11.27
N THR A 89 -10.69 -16.67 10.37
CA THR A 89 -9.69 -17.75 10.41
C THR A 89 -8.30 -17.16 10.62
N LEU A 90 -7.53 -17.82 11.48
CA LEU A 90 -6.12 -17.53 11.72
C LEU A 90 -5.25 -18.58 11.03
N ARG A 91 -4.13 -18.14 10.47
CA ARG A 91 -3.05 -19.01 10.01
C ARG A 91 -1.78 -18.64 10.75
N ALA A 92 -1.22 -19.61 11.46
CA ALA A 92 0.11 -19.53 12.03
C ALA A 92 1.05 -20.45 11.24
N ARG A 93 2.15 -19.89 10.73
CA ARG A 93 3.22 -20.65 10.06
C ARG A 93 4.45 -20.62 10.94
N LEU A 94 4.87 -21.79 11.39
CA LEU A 94 6.10 -21.99 12.17
C LEU A 94 7.13 -22.59 11.22
N THR A 95 8.29 -21.93 11.07
CA THR A 95 9.37 -22.40 10.20
C THR A 95 10.67 -22.54 10.98
N THR A 96 11.52 -23.47 10.53
CA THR A 96 12.89 -23.63 11.04
C THR A 96 13.83 -23.94 9.88
N THR A 97 15.02 -23.33 9.90
CA THR A 97 16.15 -23.69 9.04
C THR A 97 17.15 -24.62 9.74
N ASP A 98 16.96 -24.86 11.05
CA ASP A 98 17.79 -25.72 11.86
C ASP A 98 16.95 -26.88 12.44
N PRO A 99 17.20 -28.14 12.05
CA PRO A 99 16.41 -29.28 12.52
C PRO A 99 16.49 -29.51 14.04
N MET A 100 17.47 -28.91 14.74
CA MET A 100 17.61 -29.01 16.20
C MET A 100 16.83 -27.94 16.97
N HIS A 101 16.29 -26.93 16.28
CA HIS A 101 15.50 -25.86 16.88
C HIS A 101 14.08 -25.82 16.29
N ALA A 102 13.10 -25.53 17.14
CA ALA A 102 11.70 -25.37 16.72
C ALA A 102 11.14 -24.07 17.30
N ALA A 103 10.38 -23.33 16.48
CA ALA A 103 9.56 -22.25 16.98
C ALA A 103 8.43 -22.84 17.84
N ARG A 104 8.05 -22.13 18.90
CA ARG A 104 6.90 -22.45 19.74
C ARG A 104 5.96 -21.28 19.79
N LEU A 105 4.68 -21.50 19.50
CA LEU A 105 3.63 -20.50 19.66
C LEU A 105 2.88 -20.79 20.96
N ASN A 106 2.99 -19.88 21.92
CA ASN A 106 2.44 -20.05 23.27
C ASN A 106 0.98 -19.56 23.34
N SER A 107 0.67 -18.41 22.74
CA SER A 107 -0.69 -17.88 22.72
C SER A 107 -0.94 -16.97 21.51
N ILE A 108 -2.21 -16.86 21.12
CA ILE A 108 -2.74 -15.80 20.26
C ILE A 108 -3.94 -15.18 20.99
N ARG A 109 -4.02 -13.86 21.04
CA ARG A 109 -5.14 -13.09 21.58
C ARG A 109 -5.65 -12.13 20.52
N LEU A 110 -6.97 -12.12 20.33
CA LEU A 110 -7.66 -11.15 19.49
C LEU A 110 -8.40 -10.16 20.39
N ASN A 111 -8.13 -8.87 20.19
CA ASN A 111 -8.77 -7.80 20.94
C ASN A 111 -9.76 -7.07 20.03
N PHE A 112 -11.04 -7.17 20.38
CA PHE A 112 -12.13 -6.57 19.63
C PHE A 112 -12.65 -5.30 20.31
N ASN A 113 -12.94 -4.29 19.49
CA ASN A 113 -13.72 -3.13 19.89
C ASN A 113 -15.11 -3.21 19.24
N PRO A 114 -16.14 -2.57 19.81
CA PRO A 114 -17.38 -2.35 19.10
C PRO A 114 -17.08 -1.65 17.76
N PRO A 115 -17.73 -2.06 16.66
CA PRO A 115 -17.45 -1.50 15.34
C PRO A 115 -17.87 -0.04 15.26
N VAL A 116 -17.17 0.72 14.41
CA VAL A 116 -17.55 2.09 14.08
C VAL A 116 -18.74 2.13 13.11
N ALA A 117 -18.87 1.09 12.28
CA ALA A 117 -20.00 0.86 11.38
C ALA A 117 -20.17 -0.64 11.11
N LYS A 118 -21.40 -1.09 10.85
CA LYS A 118 -21.71 -2.46 10.44
C LYS A 118 -20.94 -2.83 9.17
N GLN A 119 -20.82 -1.87 8.25
CA GLN A 119 -20.08 -2.06 7.01
C GLN A 119 -19.49 -0.73 6.54
N LEU A 120 -18.28 -0.79 6.00
CA LEU A 120 -17.62 0.32 5.34
C LEU A 120 -17.22 -0.16 3.95
N GLN A 121 -17.81 0.43 2.92
CA GLN A 121 -17.49 0.13 1.53
C GLN A 121 -16.94 1.36 0.86
N GLY A 122 -16.04 1.19 -0.11
CA GLY A 122 -15.51 2.34 -0.83
C GLY A 122 -14.81 2.00 -2.12
N GLU A 123 -14.61 3.05 -2.91
CA GLU A 123 -13.97 3.02 -4.23
C GLU A 123 -13.32 4.36 -4.54
N LEU A 124 -12.40 4.34 -5.50
CA LEU A 124 -11.82 5.56 -6.06
C LEU A 124 -12.70 6.08 -7.21
N ASP A 125 -12.73 7.39 -7.40
CA ASP A 125 -13.35 8.00 -8.57
C ASP A 125 -12.66 7.57 -9.87
N ILE A 126 -11.31 7.58 -9.87
CA ILE A 126 -10.46 7.19 -10.97
C ILE A 126 -9.62 5.97 -10.61
N GLY A 127 -9.77 4.92 -11.41
CA GLY A 127 -8.96 3.70 -11.30
C GLY A 127 -7.76 3.69 -12.25
N ILE A 128 -7.60 4.73 -13.08
CA ILE A 128 -6.63 4.74 -14.19
C ILE A 128 -5.87 6.06 -14.23
N PHE A 129 -4.55 5.99 -14.12
CA PHE A 129 -3.63 7.12 -14.26
C PHE A 129 -3.01 7.10 -15.66
N GLU A 130 -3.04 8.22 -16.37
CA GLU A 130 -2.49 8.31 -17.73
C GLU A 130 -0.96 8.40 -17.75
N ARG A 131 -0.35 8.91 -16.67
CA ARG A 131 1.08 9.16 -16.59
C ARG A 131 1.65 8.69 -15.26
N LEU A 132 2.74 7.92 -15.33
CA LEU A 132 3.50 7.52 -14.16
C LEU A 132 4.41 8.67 -13.68
N GLY A 133 4.40 8.93 -12.38
CA GLY A 133 5.18 9.95 -11.69
C GLY A 133 4.58 11.36 -11.72
N ALA A 134 3.49 11.57 -12.45
CA ALA A 134 2.76 12.82 -12.45
C ALA A 134 1.76 12.84 -11.28
N PRO A 135 1.72 13.90 -10.45
CA PRO A 135 0.68 14.08 -9.47
C PRO A 135 -0.70 14.22 -10.14
N GLN A 136 -1.69 13.53 -9.59
CA GLN A 136 -3.08 13.56 -10.02
C GLN A 136 -3.99 13.59 -8.79
N GLU A 137 -5.06 14.38 -8.87
CA GLU A 137 -6.12 14.41 -7.85
C GLU A 137 -7.00 13.16 -7.97
N VAL A 138 -7.32 12.58 -6.82
CA VAL A 138 -8.14 11.37 -6.67
C VAL A 138 -9.15 11.62 -5.56
N SER A 139 -10.38 11.15 -5.77
CA SER A 139 -11.42 11.08 -4.75
C SER A 139 -11.62 9.64 -4.29
N LEU A 140 -11.47 9.40 -2.99
CA LEU A 140 -11.92 8.18 -2.33
C LEU A 140 -13.33 8.39 -1.80
N PHE A 141 -14.28 7.60 -2.30
CA PHE A 141 -15.64 7.53 -1.78
C PHE A 141 -15.78 6.41 -0.76
N VAL A 142 -16.38 6.70 0.39
CA VAL A 142 -16.67 5.71 1.45
C VAL A 142 -18.14 5.80 1.86
N LYS A 143 -18.86 4.69 1.75
CA LYS A 143 -20.24 4.51 2.16
C LYS A 143 -20.32 3.74 3.48
N PRO A 144 -20.62 4.41 4.60
CA PRO A 144 -20.86 3.73 5.86
C PRO A 144 -22.29 3.19 5.94
N THR A 145 -22.43 1.95 6.43
CA THR A 145 -23.72 1.38 6.84
C THR A 145 -23.68 1.11 8.33
N PHE A 146 -24.63 1.67 9.09
CA PHE A 146 -24.68 1.56 10.55
C PHE A 146 -25.78 0.60 11.04
N ALA A 147 -25.45 -0.24 12.01
CA ALA A 147 -26.37 -0.91 12.92
C ALA A 147 -26.68 -0.02 14.15
N SER A 148 -27.66 -0.43 14.96
CA SER A 148 -28.13 0.35 16.11
C SER A 148 -27.08 0.57 17.22
N GLN A 149 -26.06 -0.27 17.30
CA GLN A 149 -25.07 -0.27 18.39
C GLN A 149 -23.68 0.24 17.96
N ASP A 150 -23.55 0.66 16.69
CA ASP A 150 -22.28 1.13 16.17
C ASP A 150 -21.95 2.51 16.70
N LEU A 151 -20.67 2.73 16.95
CA LEU A 151 -20.21 3.92 17.68
C LEU A 151 -20.03 5.14 16.78
N GLY A 152 -19.99 4.96 15.46
CA GLY A 152 -19.62 5.99 14.52
C GLY A 152 -18.11 6.24 14.48
N PHE A 153 -17.70 7.12 13.58
CA PHE A 153 -16.32 7.48 13.32
C PHE A 153 -16.14 8.99 13.24
N ASP A 154 -14.97 9.47 13.59
CA ASP A 154 -14.50 10.85 13.45
C ASP A 154 -13.04 10.89 12.95
N GLU A 155 -12.49 9.74 12.55
CA GLU A 155 -11.16 9.64 11.97
C GLU A 155 -11.19 8.84 10.67
N ILE A 156 -10.39 9.26 9.70
CA ILE A 156 -10.22 8.61 8.40
C ILE A 156 -8.72 8.43 8.16
N LEU A 157 -8.31 7.24 7.74
CA LEU A 157 -6.94 6.93 7.40
C LEU A 157 -6.89 6.34 6.00
N VAL A 158 -6.17 6.99 5.10
CA VAL A 158 -5.83 6.49 3.77
C VAL A 158 -4.35 6.13 3.74
N ARG A 159 -4.00 5.00 3.13
CA ARG A 159 -2.62 4.55 2.96
C ARG A 159 -2.37 4.09 1.53
N THR A 160 -1.22 4.46 1.01
CA THR A 160 -0.69 4.03 -0.28
C THR A 160 0.58 3.18 -0.06
N PRO A 161 1.09 2.53 -1.12
CA PRO A 161 2.44 2.00 -1.11
C PRO A 161 3.49 3.07 -0.73
N PRO A 162 4.59 2.71 -0.03
CA PRO A 162 5.59 3.66 0.48
C PRO A 162 6.32 4.52 -0.56
N ASP A 163 6.24 4.19 -1.86
CA ASP A 163 6.79 4.98 -2.97
C ASP A 163 5.88 6.12 -3.41
N MET A 164 4.64 6.17 -2.90
CA MET A 164 3.65 7.20 -3.21
C MET A 164 3.55 8.22 -2.05
N SER A 165 3.09 9.43 -2.37
CA SER A 165 2.82 10.49 -1.40
C SER A 165 1.38 10.96 -1.48
N LEU A 166 0.77 11.26 -0.34
CA LEU A 166 -0.60 11.78 -0.24
C LEU A 166 -0.58 13.24 0.22
N GLU A 167 -1.20 14.11 -0.55
CA GLU A 167 -1.46 15.50 -0.19
C GLU A 167 -2.97 15.70 -0.05
N PHE A 168 -3.43 16.17 1.11
CA PHE A 168 -4.86 16.39 1.37
C PHE A 168 -5.41 17.53 0.50
N GLY A 169 -6.55 17.28 -0.16
CA GLY A 169 -7.32 18.30 -0.87
C GLY A 169 -8.52 18.76 -0.05
N ALA A 170 -9.54 17.92 0.04
CA ALA A 170 -10.81 18.24 0.69
C ALA A 170 -11.47 17.01 1.32
N LEU A 171 -12.36 17.24 2.27
CA LEU A 171 -13.24 16.21 2.84
C LEU A 171 -14.68 16.66 2.70
N ARG A 172 -15.50 15.87 2.03
CA ARG A 172 -16.94 16.14 1.89
C ARG A 172 -17.80 15.03 2.49
N LEU A 173 -18.92 15.42 3.08
CA LEU A 173 -19.92 14.52 3.66
C LEU A 173 -21.31 14.90 3.15
N GLY A 174 -22.17 13.92 2.94
CA GLY A 174 -23.55 14.20 2.58
C GLY A 174 -24.44 12.97 2.54
N SER A 175 -25.74 13.21 2.58
CA SER A 175 -26.76 12.23 2.23
C SER A 175 -26.80 12.02 0.72
N SER A 176 -27.38 10.92 0.25
CA SER A 176 -27.51 10.66 -1.20
C SER A 176 -28.19 11.82 -1.93
N ALA A 177 -29.24 12.42 -1.34
CA ALA A 177 -29.95 13.55 -1.93
C ALA A 177 -29.09 14.82 -2.04
N GLN A 178 -28.18 15.06 -1.09
CA GLN A 178 -27.25 16.20 -1.15
C GLN A 178 -26.17 16.00 -2.21
N TRP A 179 -25.70 14.77 -2.41
CA TRP A 179 -24.78 14.44 -3.50
C TRP A 179 -25.43 14.64 -4.87
N GLU A 180 -26.66 14.17 -5.05
CA GLU A 180 -27.44 14.36 -6.29
C GLU A 180 -27.71 15.84 -6.59
N SER A 181 -27.92 16.68 -5.56
CA SER A 181 -28.17 18.11 -5.72
C SER A 181 -26.90 18.96 -5.78
N GLY A 182 -25.71 18.37 -5.62
CA GLY A 182 -24.44 19.10 -5.54
C GLY A 182 -24.29 19.95 -4.27
N GLN A 183 -24.98 19.60 -3.19
CA GLN A 183 -25.00 20.28 -1.89
C GLN A 183 -24.33 19.47 -0.78
N ALA A 184 -23.45 18.53 -1.13
CA ALA A 184 -22.60 17.86 -0.16
C ALA A 184 -21.75 18.90 0.59
N GLU A 185 -21.62 18.71 1.90
CA GLU A 185 -20.91 19.63 2.78
C GLU A 185 -19.41 19.37 2.71
N GLU A 186 -18.63 20.40 2.38
CA GLU A 186 -17.19 20.39 2.53
C GLU A 186 -16.80 20.86 3.94
N LEU A 187 -16.05 20.03 4.66
CA LEU A 187 -15.68 20.31 6.05
C LEU A 187 -14.49 21.26 6.09
N ALA A 188 -14.68 22.41 6.73
CA ALA A 188 -13.62 23.41 6.89
C ALA A 188 -12.58 23.01 7.95
N ASP A 189 -13.02 22.39 9.06
CA ASP A 189 -12.21 22.14 10.25
C ASP A 189 -11.72 20.69 10.32
N VAL A 190 -11.00 20.24 9.28
CA VAL A 190 -10.37 18.91 9.25
C VAL A 190 -8.95 18.98 9.77
N GLN A 191 -8.64 18.23 10.83
CA GLN A 191 -7.28 18.14 11.35
C GLN A 191 -6.51 17.05 10.60
N VAL A 192 -5.43 17.42 9.91
CA VAL A 192 -4.50 16.47 9.29
C VAL A 192 -3.43 16.09 10.32
N MET A 193 -3.39 14.82 10.70
CA MET A 193 -2.45 14.30 11.69
C MET A 193 -1.09 13.99 11.07
N GLU A 194 -0.03 14.17 11.86
CA GLU A 194 1.34 13.88 11.40
C GLU A 194 1.49 12.38 11.12
N THR A 195 1.89 12.07 9.89
CA THR A 195 2.11 10.72 9.40
C THR A 195 3.28 10.72 8.41
N ARG A 196 3.63 9.54 7.88
CA ARG A 196 4.55 9.45 6.74
C ARG A 196 3.85 9.95 5.49
N SER A 197 4.62 10.28 4.45
CA SER A 197 4.06 10.75 3.18
C SER A 197 3.12 9.77 2.50
N ASP A 198 3.26 8.46 2.75
CA ASP A 198 2.43 7.38 2.18
C ASP A 198 1.08 7.21 2.89
N SER A 199 0.78 8.07 3.86
CA SER A 199 -0.39 7.97 4.72
C SER A 199 -1.05 9.33 4.87
N LEU A 200 -2.38 9.34 4.92
CA LEU A 200 -3.18 10.52 5.21
C LEU A 200 -4.15 10.19 6.34
N TRP A 201 -3.93 10.78 7.52
CA TRP A 201 -4.80 10.61 8.68
C TRP A 201 -5.55 11.91 8.95
N LEU A 202 -6.86 11.89 8.74
CA LEU A 202 -7.77 12.99 8.98
C LEU A 202 -8.57 12.76 10.26
N ARG A 203 -8.76 13.82 11.05
CA ARG A 203 -9.70 13.86 12.17
C ARG A 203 -10.73 14.96 11.93
N LEU A 204 -12.00 14.57 12.04
CA LEU A 204 -13.17 15.41 11.86
C LEU A 204 -13.46 16.16 13.16
N ASP A 205 -14.13 17.31 13.03
CA ASP A 205 -14.63 18.12 14.14
C ASP A 205 -15.87 17.51 14.82
N ARG A 206 -16.49 16.51 14.18
CA ARG A 206 -17.72 15.85 14.64
C ARG A 206 -17.74 14.35 14.36
N LEU A 207 -18.48 13.65 15.21
CA LEU A 207 -18.72 12.21 15.08
C LEU A 207 -19.79 11.93 14.01
N VAL A 208 -19.42 11.20 12.97
CA VAL A 208 -20.33 10.63 11.97
C VAL A 208 -20.90 9.33 12.51
N LYS A 209 -22.22 9.28 12.68
CA LYS A 209 -22.93 8.12 13.21
C LYS A 209 -24.32 8.00 12.61
N ARG A 210 -24.98 6.89 12.90
CA ARG A 210 -26.37 6.64 12.52
C ARG A 210 -27.28 7.84 12.85
N GLY A 211 -28.06 8.27 11.86
CA GLY A 211 -29.00 9.39 11.97
C GLY A 211 -28.41 10.77 11.64
N GLY A 212 -27.09 10.86 11.39
CA GLY A 212 -26.39 12.11 11.07
C GLY A 212 -26.47 12.57 9.62
N GLN A 213 -27.36 11.99 8.79
CA GLN A 213 -27.53 12.32 7.36
C GLN A 213 -26.24 12.25 6.51
N VAL A 214 -25.30 11.36 6.86
CA VAL A 214 -24.11 11.07 6.06
C VAL A 214 -24.24 9.67 5.50
N ASP A 215 -24.54 9.60 4.20
CA ASP A 215 -24.64 8.33 3.46
C ASP A 215 -23.36 8.06 2.66
N LEU A 216 -22.60 9.12 2.32
CA LEU A 216 -21.37 9.03 1.55
C LEU A 216 -20.35 10.09 2.00
N VAL A 217 -19.10 9.66 2.07
CA VAL A 217 -17.91 10.46 2.40
C VAL A 217 -17.01 10.52 1.17
N GLU A 218 -16.47 11.69 0.84
CA GLU A 218 -15.45 11.87 -0.19
C GLU A 218 -14.18 12.42 0.46
N VAL A 219 -13.05 11.73 0.28
CA VAL A 219 -11.72 12.24 0.62
C VAL A 219 -10.99 12.55 -0.68
N GLN A 220 -10.77 13.83 -0.97
CA GLN A 220 -9.97 14.27 -2.11
C GLN A 220 -8.51 14.40 -1.70
N PHE A 221 -7.60 13.85 -2.49
CA PHE A 221 -6.16 13.96 -2.27
C PHE A 221 -5.38 13.90 -3.59
N THR A 222 -4.20 14.52 -3.60
CA THR A 222 -3.25 14.41 -4.72
C THR A 222 -2.22 13.33 -4.44
N THR A 223 -1.94 12.48 -5.44
CA THR A 223 -0.90 11.44 -5.38
C THR A 223 -0.29 11.17 -6.74
N ALA A 224 0.86 10.49 -6.79
CA ALA A 224 1.50 10.05 -8.04
C ALA A 224 1.76 8.54 -8.01
N LEU A 225 1.44 7.85 -9.11
CA LEU A 225 1.70 6.42 -9.28
C LEU A 225 3.05 6.19 -9.96
N PHE A 226 3.94 5.37 -9.41
CA PHE A 226 5.26 5.07 -10.00
C PHE A 226 5.39 3.63 -10.54
N SER A 227 4.49 2.75 -10.14
CA SER A 227 4.43 1.33 -10.56
C SER A 227 3.24 1.08 -11.51
N PRO A 228 3.16 -0.04 -12.26
CA PRO A 228 2.04 -0.28 -13.19
C PRO A 228 0.67 -0.33 -12.54
N GLY A 229 0.61 -0.55 -11.23
CA GLY A 229 -0.57 -0.34 -10.41
C GLY A 229 -0.22 -0.27 -8.93
N ALA A 230 -1.17 0.22 -8.13
CA ALA A 230 -1.10 0.31 -6.69
C ALA A 230 -2.45 -0.02 -6.07
N VAL A 231 -2.44 -0.66 -4.90
CA VAL A 231 -3.65 -0.88 -4.10
C VAL A 231 -3.56 0.02 -2.87
N LEU A 232 -4.60 0.83 -2.68
CA LEU A 232 -4.76 1.71 -1.53
C LEU A 232 -5.50 0.96 -0.42
N GLN A 233 -5.27 1.38 0.81
CA GLN A 233 -6.03 0.94 1.97
C GLN A 233 -6.71 2.15 2.60
N ALA A 234 -7.94 1.97 3.05
CA ALA A 234 -8.65 2.98 3.81
C ALA A 234 -9.24 2.37 5.08
N ALA A 235 -9.30 3.15 6.15
CA ALA A 235 -9.89 2.73 7.42
C ALA A 235 -10.55 3.92 8.12
N LEU A 236 -11.66 3.67 8.81
CA LEU A 236 -12.32 4.65 9.65
C LEU A 236 -12.14 4.31 11.13
N GLY A 237 -12.04 5.35 11.97
CA GLY A 237 -11.74 5.25 13.39
C GLY A 237 -12.58 6.19 14.25
N ASN A 238 -12.58 5.94 15.55
CA ASN A 238 -13.24 6.75 16.56
C ASN A 238 -12.17 7.19 17.56
N SER A 239 -11.84 8.48 17.58
CA SER A 239 -10.75 9.07 18.36
C SER A 239 -10.89 8.84 19.87
N SER A 240 -12.11 8.61 20.35
CA SER A 240 -12.38 8.30 21.77
C SER A 240 -12.04 6.87 22.17
N LEU A 241 -11.70 6.01 21.20
CA LEU A 241 -11.47 4.57 21.40
C LEU A 241 -10.15 4.13 20.80
N ALA A 242 -9.20 3.75 21.66
CA ALA A 242 -7.94 3.19 21.21
C ALA A 242 -8.17 1.95 20.33
N ASN A 243 -7.43 1.85 19.21
CA ASN A 243 -7.51 0.73 18.27
C ASN A 243 -8.91 0.53 17.64
N SER A 244 -9.69 1.58 17.42
CA SER A 244 -11.01 1.51 16.77
C SER A 244 -10.98 1.34 15.24
N TRP A 245 -9.80 1.34 14.62
CA TRP A 245 -9.66 1.28 13.17
C TRP A 245 -10.38 0.09 12.56
N GLN A 246 -11.27 0.39 11.61
CA GLN A 246 -12.04 -0.55 10.82
C GLN A 246 -11.76 -0.31 9.35
N GLN A 247 -11.36 -1.37 8.62
CA GLN A 247 -11.01 -1.29 7.20
C GLN A 247 -12.25 -1.00 6.33
N VAL A 248 -12.01 -0.29 5.24
CA VAL A 248 -12.97 -0.07 4.15
C VAL A 248 -12.79 -1.17 3.11
N ASP A 249 -13.88 -1.84 2.78
CA ASP A 249 -13.90 -2.90 1.79
C ASP A 249 -14.12 -2.34 0.37
N PRO A 250 -13.36 -2.78 -0.65
CA PRO A 250 -13.60 -2.38 -2.03
C PRO A 250 -15.01 -2.79 -2.49
N ALA A 251 -15.79 -1.83 -3.00
CA ALA A 251 -17.11 -2.07 -3.59
C ALA A 251 -17.59 -0.84 -4.37
N ASP A 252 -18.47 -1.08 -5.35
CA ASP A 252 -19.23 -0.04 -6.04
C ASP A 252 -20.25 0.58 -5.07
N VAL A 253 -20.07 1.86 -4.75
CA VAL A 253 -20.83 2.60 -3.75
C VAL A 253 -21.52 3.84 -4.30
N THR A 254 -21.06 4.39 -5.43
CA THR A 254 -21.58 5.62 -6.01
C THR A 254 -21.43 5.68 -7.54
N GLU A 255 -22.43 6.25 -8.22
CA GLU A 255 -22.38 6.52 -9.67
C GLU A 255 -21.40 7.65 -10.04
N LEU A 256 -20.89 8.39 -9.04
CA LEU A 256 -19.87 9.42 -9.22
C LEU A 256 -18.49 8.84 -9.56
N ALA A 257 -18.26 7.56 -9.24
CA ALA A 257 -17.01 6.87 -9.48
C ALA A 257 -17.01 6.11 -10.81
N GLN A 258 -15.84 6.01 -11.42
CA GLN A 258 -15.60 5.24 -12.65
C GLN A 258 -14.77 3.98 -12.40
N SER A 259 -14.21 3.83 -11.19
CA SER A 259 -13.55 2.60 -10.74
C SER A 259 -14.53 1.69 -10.00
N GLN A 260 -14.08 0.51 -9.58
CA GLN A 260 -14.88 -0.41 -8.77
C GLN A 260 -14.12 -0.89 -7.51
N GLY A 261 -13.17 -0.09 -7.03
CA GLY A 261 -12.41 -0.47 -5.84
C GLY A 261 -11.28 0.48 -5.48
N LEU A 262 -10.36 -0.01 -4.66
CA LEU A 262 -9.25 0.77 -4.09
C LEU A 262 -7.94 0.55 -4.86
N GLN A 263 -8.02 0.36 -6.17
CA GLN A 263 -6.87 0.08 -7.02
C GLN A 263 -6.71 1.15 -8.09
N ILE A 264 -5.48 1.61 -8.26
CA ILE A 264 -5.06 2.48 -9.35
C ILE A 264 -4.20 1.66 -10.30
N LEU A 265 -4.49 1.74 -11.60
CA LEU A 265 -3.72 1.16 -12.68
C LEU A 265 -3.16 2.27 -13.56
N ALA A 266 -2.02 2.04 -14.18
CA ALA A 266 -1.49 2.97 -15.17
C ALA A 266 -1.98 2.60 -16.58
N SER A 267 -2.58 3.56 -17.29
CA SER A 267 -2.83 3.47 -18.74
C SER A 267 -1.54 3.83 -19.47
N VAL A 268 -0.58 2.90 -19.49
CA VAL A 268 0.77 3.25 -19.94
C VAL A 268 0.88 3.19 -21.47
N GLN A 269 1.31 4.30 -22.09
CA GLN A 269 1.82 4.33 -23.48
C GLN A 269 3.36 4.33 -23.57
N ASP A 270 4.11 4.62 -22.49
CA ASP A 270 5.58 4.69 -22.50
C ASP A 270 6.25 3.79 -21.43
N ASN A 271 7.23 2.99 -21.86
CA ASN A 271 7.90 1.97 -21.04
C ASN A 271 9.23 2.44 -20.42
N ASN A 272 9.46 3.75 -20.33
CA ASN A 272 10.69 4.32 -19.78
C ASN A 272 10.78 4.23 -18.25
N VAL A 273 11.86 3.64 -17.72
CA VAL A 273 12.15 3.55 -16.27
C VAL A 273 12.50 4.90 -15.69
N LEU A 274 13.50 5.54 -16.28
CA LEU A 274 13.95 6.85 -15.86
C LEU A 274 13.13 7.92 -16.58
N GLY A 275 12.75 8.97 -15.85
CA GLY A 275 11.96 10.08 -16.36
C GLY A 275 12.23 11.37 -15.60
N ASP A 276 11.68 12.46 -16.13
CA ASP A 276 11.63 13.77 -15.46
C ASP A 276 12.98 14.25 -14.90
N LEU A 277 14.08 13.94 -15.61
CA LEU A 277 15.43 14.32 -15.19
C LEU A 277 15.63 15.84 -15.32
N GLY A 278 15.66 16.53 -14.20
CA GLY A 278 16.02 17.93 -14.02
C GLY A 278 17.40 18.09 -13.38
N ILE A 279 18.11 19.14 -13.79
CA ILE A 279 19.38 19.58 -13.21
C ILE A 279 19.28 21.08 -13.03
N GLN A 280 19.40 21.56 -11.80
CA GLN A 280 19.30 22.98 -11.46
C GLN A 280 20.35 23.36 -10.40
N PRO A 281 21.11 24.45 -10.58
CA PRO A 281 21.21 25.26 -11.81
C PRO A 281 21.88 24.49 -12.96
N GLU A 282 21.76 24.99 -14.20
CA GLU A 282 22.44 24.40 -15.37
C GLU A 282 23.98 24.49 -15.31
N VAL A 283 24.48 25.49 -14.57
CA VAL A 283 25.90 25.74 -14.32
C VAL A 283 26.09 25.94 -12.82
N VAL A 284 26.99 25.17 -12.22
CA VAL A 284 27.38 25.30 -10.81
C VAL A 284 28.63 26.18 -10.68
N THR A 285 28.61 27.10 -9.73
CA THR A 285 29.67 28.07 -9.42
C THR A 285 30.05 27.96 -7.94
N PRO A 286 30.87 26.96 -7.54
CA PRO A 286 31.23 26.69 -6.14
C PRO A 286 32.23 27.71 -5.57
N ASN A 287 31.88 29.00 -5.56
CA ASN A 287 32.72 30.09 -5.09
C ASN A 287 32.43 30.47 -3.61
N GLY A 288 31.40 29.86 -3.00
CA GLY A 288 31.00 30.04 -1.61
C GLY A 288 30.20 31.32 -1.35
N ASP A 289 29.61 31.93 -2.38
CA ASP A 289 28.80 33.16 -2.26
C ASP A 289 27.32 32.87 -1.92
N GLY A 290 26.93 31.59 -1.82
CA GLY A 290 25.59 31.12 -1.54
C GLY A 290 24.69 31.01 -2.78
N VAL A 291 25.21 31.32 -3.98
CA VAL A 291 24.47 31.30 -5.24
C VAL A 291 25.08 30.26 -6.17
N ASN A 292 24.28 29.27 -6.58
CA ASN A 292 24.70 28.21 -7.50
C ASN A 292 25.94 27.42 -7.03
N ASP A 293 26.23 27.40 -5.72
CA ASP A 293 27.38 26.68 -5.16
C ASP A 293 27.25 25.15 -5.27
N ALA A 294 26.03 24.66 -5.41
CA ALA A 294 25.72 23.26 -5.65
C ALA A 294 24.64 23.15 -6.72
N LEU A 295 24.59 21.98 -7.37
CA LEU A 295 23.48 21.59 -8.23
C LEU A 295 22.65 20.50 -7.60
N THR A 296 21.36 20.55 -7.87
CA THR A 296 20.37 19.54 -7.55
C THR A 296 20.04 18.75 -8.80
N ILE A 297 20.06 17.43 -8.67
CA ILE A 297 19.69 16.44 -9.69
C ILE A 297 18.39 15.79 -9.22
N ASP A 298 17.29 16.05 -9.93
CA ASP A 298 16.00 15.45 -9.66
C ASP A 298 15.57 14.53 -10.82
N PHE A 299 15.01 13.37 -10.51
CA PHE A 299 14.51 12.44 -11.51
C PHE A 299 13.51 11.45 -10.91
N THR A 300 12.77 10.76 -11.77
CA THR A 300 11.78 9.75 -11.38
C THR A 300 12.22 8.37 -11.85
N VAL A 301 12.10 7.36 -10.97
CA VAL A 301 12.22 5.94 -11.33
C VAL A 301 10.83 5.31 -11.30
N ARG A 302 10.49 4.59 -12.37
CA ARG A 302 9.15 4.03 -12.61
C ARG A 302 9.24 2.57 -13.01
N ARG A 303 8.13 1.84 -12.84
CA ARG A 303 7.92 0.45 -13.31
C ARG A 303 8.87 -0.60 -12.71
N LEU A 304 9.58 -0.26 -11.64
CA LEU A 304 10.48 -1.18 -10.97
C LEU A 304 10.02 -1.40 -9.53
N SER A 305 10.07 -2.66 -9.09
CA SER A 305 9.62 -3.06 -7.76
C SER A 305 10.78 -3.57 -6.91
N GLY A 306 10.59 -3.52 -5.60
CA GLY A 306 11.55 -4.02 -4.61
C GLY A 306 12.71 -3.05 -4.34
N THR A 307 13.66 -3.53 -3.54
CA THR A 307 14.82 -2.76 -3.10
C THR A 307 15.97 -2.95 -4.08
N ARG A 308 16.33 -1.90 -4.82
CA ARG A 308 17.43 -1.92 -5.80
C ARG A 308 18.29 -0.66 -5.68
N PRO A 309 19.61 -0.76 -5.91
CA PRO A 309 20.45 0.43 -5.97
C PRO A 309 20.18 1.22 -7.26
N VAL A 310 20.15 2.54 -7.13
CA VAL A 310 20.20 3.50 -8.23
C VAL A 310 21.60 4.08 -8.26
N ASN A 311 22.34 3.82 -9.32
CA ASN A 311 23.71 4.30 -9.46
C ASN A 311 23.69 5.69 -10.08
N VAL A 312 24.25 6.68 -9.40
CA VAL A 312 24.34 8.07 -9.85
C VAL A 312 25.79 8.49 -9.74
N ARG A 313 26.45 8.64 -10.89
CA ARG A 313 27.90 8.80 -10.97
C ARG A 313 28.25 9.96 -11.86
N ILE A 314 29.27 10.72 -11.45
CA ILE A 314 29.77 11.87 -12.19
C ILE A 314 31.18 11.54 -12.66
N TYR A 315 31.44 11.77 -13.94
CA TYR A 315 32.72 11.50 -14.60
C TYR A 315 33.28 12.78 -15.24
N ASP A 316 34.60 12.86 -15.37
CA ASP A 316 35.21 13.84 -16.29
C ASP A 316 35.13 13.35 -17.74
N LEU A 317 35.48 14.21 -18.70
CA LEU A 317 35.48 13.86 -20.14
C LEU A 317 36.49 12.75 -20.49
N GLY A 318 37.45 12.46 -19.61
CA GLY A 318 38.37 11.33 -19.74
C GLY A 318 37.77 9.99 -19.28
N GLY A 319 36.55 10.01 -18.74
CA GLY A 319 35.86 8.83 -18.21
C GLY A 319 36.32 8.44 -16.80
N ARG A 320 37.11 9.27 -16.12
CA ARG A 320 37.50 9.03 -14.73
C ARG A 320 36.34 9.42 -13.81
N LEU A 321 36.04 8.54 -12.86
CA LEU A 321 35.00 8.78 -11.85
C LEU A 321 35.44 9.93 -10.94
N VAL A 322 34.57 10.93 -10.81
CA VAL A 322 34.77 12.13 -9.99
C VAL A 322 34.00 12.01 -8.68
N ARG A 323 32.73 11.63 -8.75
CA ARG A 323 31.86 11.52 -7.58
C ARG A 323 30.85 10.39 -7.73
N ARG A 324 30.55 9.72 -6.61
CA ARG A 324 29.48 8.74 -6.47
C ARG A 324 28.36 9.27 -5.58
N LEU A 325 27.16 9.28 -6.10
CA LEU A 325 25.90 9.68 -5.44
C LEU A 325 24.90 8.51 -5.44
N ASP A 326 25.40 7.27 -5.55
CA ASP A 326 24.61 6.04 -5.56
C ASP A 326 23.68 5.99 -4.33
N THR A 327 22.42 5.62 -4.52
CA THR A 327 21.38 5.64 -3.50
C THR A 327 20.50 4.39 -3.57
N GLN A 328 19.88 4.02 -2.46
CA GLN A 328 19.01 2.86 -2.36
C GLN A 328 17.81 3.17 -1.46
N LYS A 329 16.61 2.92 -1.99
CA LYS A 329 15.35 3.02 -1.25
C LYS A 329 14.75 1.64 -1.04
N SER A 330 13.88 1.51 -0.03
CA SER A 330 13.11 0.28 0.23
C SER A 330 12.30 -0.17 -1.00
N LEU A 331 11.70 0.79 -1.70
CA LEU A 331 11.12 0.63 -3.02
C LEU A 331 11.90 1.52 -3.99
N VAL A 332 12.39 0.94 -5.09
CA VAL A 332 13.20 1.64 -6.08
C VAL A 332 12.38 2.67 -6.87
N ALA A 333 11.09 2.44 -7.08
CA ALA A 333 10.18 3.39 -7.71
C ALA A 333 9.99 4.64 -6.84
N GLY A 334 9.78 5.79 -7.48
CA GLY A 334 9.55 7.08 -6.83
C GLY A 334 10.46 8.20 -7.34
N LYS A 335 10.34 9.36 -6.69
CA LYS A 335 11.14 10.56 -6.99
C LYS A 335 12.48 10.55 -6.26
N TYR A 336 13.54 10.97 -6.92
CA TYR A 336 14.90 11.12 -6.37
C TYR A 336 15.32 12.59 -6.47
N VAL A 337 16.01 13.06 -5.43
CA VAL A 337 16.60 14.40 -5.36
C VAL A 337 17.97 14.22 -4.72
N LEU A 338 19.03 14.61 -5.43
CA LEU A 338 20.42 14.46 -5.00
C LEU A 338 21.16 15.78 -5.25
N ASP A 339 21.97 16.20 -4.29
CA ASP A 339 22.77 17.41 -4.43
C ASP A 339 24.24 17.10 -4.66
N TRP A 340 24.90 17.96 -5.45
CA TRP A 340 26.33 17.90 -5.70
C TRP A 340 26.96 19.30 -5.63
N ALA A 341 27.88 19.48 -4.69
CA ALA A 341 28.57 20.75 -4.44
C ALA A 341 29.81 20.95 -5.33
N ALA A 342 29.82 20.33 -6.52
CA ALA A 342 30.96 20.34 -7.44
C ALA A 342 32.28 19.83 -6.81
N ASP A 343 32.19 18.83 -5.93
CA ASP A 343 33.32 18.22 -5.23
C ASP A 343 33.60 16.77 -5.67
N ASP A 344 34.86 16.34 -5.58
CA ASP A 344 35.28 14.95 -5.87
C ASP A 344 35.07 14.01 -4.66
N GLU A 345 35.46 12.74 -4.75
CA GLU A 345 35.36 11.78 -3.65
C GLU A 345 36.21 12.15 -2.40
N GLN A 346 37.18 13.06 -2.53
CA GLN A 346 37.99 13.57 -1.41
C GLN A 346 37.41 14.85 -0.82
N GLY A 347 36.29 15.37 -1.36
CA GLY A 347 35.69 16.63 -0.96
C GLY A 347 36.43 17.86 -1.49
N GLN A 348 37.29 17.70 -2.50
CA GLN A 348 37.97 18.82 -3.14
C GLN A 348 37.15 19.34 -4.32
N LEU A 349 37.13 20.66 -4.52
CA LEU A 349 36.44 21.26 -5.66
C LEU A 349 37.06 20.81 -6.97
N VAL A 350 36.19 20.44 -7.91
CA VAL A 350 36.61 20.01 -9.23
C VAL A 350 36.95 21.22 -10.11
N PRO A 351 37.92 21.13 -11.02
CA PRO A 351 38.26 22.24 -11.92
C PRO A 351 37.07 22.67 -12.80
N PRO A 352 37.02 23.95 -13.24
CA PRO A 352 36.04 24.39 -14.23
C PRO A 352 36.09 23.52 -15.49
N GLY A 353 34.92 23.14 -16.01
CA GLY A 353 34.83 22.23 -17.14
C GLY A 353 33.47 21.55 -17.28
N ILE A 354 33.42 20.60 -18.22
CA ILE A 354 32.25 19.77 -18.49
C ILE A 354 32.43 18.41 -17.84
N TYR A 355 31.40 17.94 -17.17
CA TYR A 355 31.34 16.62 -16.52
C TYR A 355 30.15 15.84 -17.06
N ILE A 356 30.21 14.51 -16.96
CA ILE A 356 29.17 13.60 -17.43
C ILE A 356 28.48 13.01 -16.20
N LEU A 357 27.20 13.37 -16.02
CA LEU A 357 26.30 12.65 -15.12
C LEU A 357 25.82 11.38 -15.80
N ARG A 358 25.90 10.26 -15.09
CA ARG A 358 25.35 8.98 -15.51
C ARG A 358 24.46 8.43 -14.41
N ILE A 359 23.21 8.13 -14.75
CA ILE A 359 22.24 7.48 -13.89
C ILE A 359 21.95 6.11 -14.49
N ASP A 360 22.10 5.02 -13.73
CA ASP A 360 21.74 3.66 -14.15
C ASP A 360 20.96 2.95 -13.05
N VAL A 361 19.87 2.27 -13.42
CA VAL A 361 19.09 1.41 -12.56
C VAL A 361 19.06 0.01 -13.14
N ASP A 362 19.32 -0.99 -12.30
CA ASP A 362 19.24 -2.38 -12.72
C ASP A 362 17.78 -2.82 -12.88
N ALA A 363 17.36 -2.96 -14.13
CA ALA A 363 16.12 -3.64 -14.46
C ALA A 363 16.49 -5.11 -14.70
N ASP A 364 15.99 -6.00 -13.82
CA ASP A 364 15.80 -7.42 -14.16
C ASP A 364 15.36 -7.53 -15.61
N SER A 365 15.87 -8.55 -16.31
CA SER A 365 15.82 -8.80 -17.75
C SER A 365 14.41 -8.91 -18.37
N ASP A 366 13.56 -7.95 -18.05
CA ASP A 366 12.23 -7.72 -18.58
C ASP A 366 12.42 -6.96 -19.89
N ARG A 367 12.15 -7.65 -20.99
CA ARG A 367 12.44 -7.17 -22.35
C ARG A 367 11.58 -5.96 -22.73
N ASP A 368 10.56 -5.65 -21.93
CA ASP A 368 9.57 -4.63 -22.21
C ASP A 368 9.92 -3.27 -21.59
N VAL A 369 11.05 -3.14 -20.90
CA VAL A 369 11.45 -1.94 -20.18
C VAL A 369 12.55 -1.16 -20.95
N ARG A 370 12.43 0.17 -21.04
CA ARG A 370 13.39 1.05 -21.77
C ARG A 370 13.98 2.13 -20.85
N GLN A 371 15.08 2.75 -21.28
CA GLN A 371 15.77 3.83 -20.56
C GLN A 371 16.13 3.48 -19.11
N THR A 372 16.84 2.36 -18.93
CA THR A 372 17.41 1.95 -17.63
C THR A 372 18.69 2.72 -17.28
N GLY A 373 19.25 3.47 -18.23
CA GLY A 373 20.34 4.40 -18.00
C GLY A 373 20.18 5.69 -18.82
N VAL A 374 20.59 6.81 -18.22
CA VAL A 374 20.55 8.16 -18.82
C VAL A 374 21.87 8.88 -18.56
N GLN A 375 22.31 9.69 -19.52
CA GLN A 375 23.46 10.57 -19.40
C GLN A 375 23.08 12.04 -19.62
N ARG A 376 23.72 12.94 -18.88
CA ARG A 376 23.61 14.41 -19.03
C ARG A 376 24.98 15.06 -18.85
N LEU A 377 25.12 16.25 -19.42
CA LEU A 377 26.29 17.08 -19.19
C LEU A 377 26.04 18.00 -18.00
N LEU A 378 27.04 18.16 -17.14
CA LEU A 378 27.09 19.11 -16.05
C LEU A 378 28.17 20.14 -16.37
N HIS A 379 27.94 21.40 -15.99
CA HIS A 379 28.88 22.49 -16.25
C HIS A 379 29.33 23.12 -14.94
N VAL A 380 30.64 23.22 -14.74
CA VAL A 380 31.26 23.88 -13.58
C VAL A 380 32.03 25.09 -14.07
N ALA A 381 31.80 26.26 -13.48
CA ALA A 381 32.49 27.51 -13.82
C ALA A 381 32.75 28.33 -12.57
N TYR A 382 33.92 28.95 -12.42
CA TYR A 382 34.22 29.92 -11.36
C TYR A 382 35.56 30.62 -11.62
#